data_AF-A0A8S7EIG9-F1
#
_entry.id   AF-A0A8S7EIG9-F1
#
_cell.length_a   1.000
_cell.length_b   1.000
_cell.length_c   1.000
_cell.angle_alpha   90.00
_cell.angle_beta   90.00
_cell.angle_gamma   90.00
#
_symmetry.space_group_name_H-M   'P 1'
#
loop_
_entity.id
_entity.type
_entity.pdbx_description
1 polymer ?
#
loop_
_entity_poly.entity_id
_entity_poly.type
_entity_poly.pdbx_seq_one_letter_code
_entity_poly.pdbx_strand_id
1 'polypeptide(L)'
;MKRYLSVLFAVLAFTGVAHAIPNMWASGFGMGVTEYSITSPEKVVFNLNCTGNPDAQNILQHSVDLTLPDGTSVSSHDDGTEITVVMDNSQYPLPSFLGWRNGDNAWVSFIDALSQAANFEVYVNDKKVGTFSPALKNTQKELSDLSECRTTHYND
;
A
#
# COMPACT_ATOMS: atom_id res chain seq x y z
N MET A 1 28.12 -2.57 42.11
CA MET A 1 26.95 -3.47 42.19
C MET A 1 25.69 -2.65 42.43
N LYS A 2 24.87 -2.45 41.40
CA LYS A 2 23.46 -2.03 41.55
C LYS A 2 22.63 -2.93 40.64
N ARG A 3 21.62 -3.56 41.23
CA ARG A 3 20.81 -4.63 40.65
C ARG A 3 19.86 -4.07 39.60
N TYR A 4 19.92 -4.60 38.39
CA TYR A 4 18.94 -4.36 37.33
C TYR A 4 17.66 -5.13 37.67
N LEU A 5 16.53 -4.42 37.79
CA LEU A 5 15.21 -5.04 37.85
C LEU A 5 14.65 -5.07 36.43
N SER A 6 14.94 -6.14 35.70
CA SER A 6 14.38 -6.37 34.36
C SER A 6 12.93 -6.83 34.49
N VAL A 7 11.97 -5.95 34.18
CA VAL A 7 10.57 -6.33 33.98
C VAL A 7 10.44 -6.87 32.56
N LEU A 8 10.26 -8.18 32.43
CA LEU A 8 10.02 -8.84 31.15
C LEU A 8 8.54 -8.64 30.78
N PHE A 9 8.26 -7.75 29.84
CA PHE A 9 6.94 -7.67 29.19
C PHE A 9 6.87 -8.78 28.14
N ALA A 10 6.11 -9.85 28.42
CA ALA A 10 5.82 -10.88 27.44
C ALA A 10 4.82 -10.32 26.42
N VAL A 11 5.32 -9.91 25.25
CA VAL A 11 4.48 -9.57 24.10
C VAL A 11 3.96 -10.89 23.51
N LEU A 12 2.70 -11.21 23.77
CA LEU A 12 1.99 -12.25 23.04
C LEU A 12 1.72 -11.75 21.62
N ALA A 13 2.66 -11.99 20.72
CA ALA A 13 2.43 -11.83 19.28
C ALA A 13 1.51 -12.97 18.83
N PHE A 14 0.20 -12.73 18.81
CA PHE A 14 -0.72 -13.55 18.03
C PHE A 14 -0.45 -13.28 16.54
N THR A 15 0.47 -14.03 15.92
CA THR A 15 0.57 -14.07 14.46
C THR A 15 -0.52 -15.01 13.96
N GLY A 16 -1.78 -14.58 14.07
CA GLY A 16 -2.85 -15.22 13.33
C GLY A 16 -2.54 -15.03 11.86
N VAL A 17 -2.34 -16.12 11.11
CA VAL A 17 -2.42 -16.07 9.66
C VAL A 17 -3.85 -15.63 9.33
N ALA A 18 -4.06 -14.33 9.14
CA ALA A 18 -5.31 -13.82 8.64
C ALA A 18 -5.48 -14.46 7.25
N HIS A 19 -6.34 -15.47 7.14
CA HIS A 19 -6.72 -16.04 5.86
C HIS A 19 -7.58 -14.99 5.14
N ALA A 20 -6.94 -14.01 4.51
CA ALA A 20 -7.60 -13.04 3.67
C ALA A 20 -8.18 -13.78 2.45
N ILE A 21 -9.48 -13.58 2.20
CA ILE A 21 -10.13 -14.08 0.99
C ILE A 21 -9.47 -13.39 -0.19
N PRO A 22 -8.93 -14.13 -1.19
CA PRO A 22 -8.30 -13.50 -2.34
C PRO A 22 -9.26 -12.55 -3.06
N ASN A 23 -8.71 -11.47 -3.62
CA ASN A 23 -9.43 -10.46 -4.37
C ASN A 23 -10.54 -9.72 -3.59
N MET A 24 -10.39 -9.62 -2.28
CA MET A 24 -11.25 -8.79 -1.43
C MET A 24 -10.41 -7.70 -0.78
N TRP A 25 -10.74 -6.45 -1.10
CA TRP A 25 -10.26 -5.28 -0.39
C TRP A 25 -10.72 -5.32 1.07
N ALA A 26 -9.82 -4.93 1.95
CA ALA A 26 -10.09 -4.60 3.33
C ALA A 26 -9.37 -3.29 3.67
N SER A 27 -10.04 -2.41 4.41
CA SER A 27 -9.46 -1.17 4.91
C SER A 27 -9.17 -1.23 6.42
N GLY A 28 -8.20 -0.43 6.85
CA GLY A 28 -7.85 -0.23 8.24
C GLY A 28 -7.34 1.18 8.48
N PHE A 29 -7.36 1.61 9.74
CA PHE A 29 -6.74 2.85 10.15
C PHE A 29 -5.92 2.63 11.41
N GLY A 30 -4.67 3.08 11.40
CA GLY A 30 -3.76 2.94 12.52
C GLY A 30 -2.65 3.98 12.45
N MET A 31 -2.31 4.56 13.61
CA MET A 31 -1.17 5.48 13.73
C MET A 31 -1.17 6.66 12.72
N GLY A 32 -2.35 7.14 12.32
CA GLY A 32 -2.48 8.23 11.34
C GLY A 32 -2.34 7.80 9.88
N VAL A 33 -2.41 6.50 9.58
CA VAL A 33 -2.37 5.95 8.23
C VAL A 33 -3.66 5.20 7.94
N THR A 34 -4.30 5.54 6.83
CA THR A 34 -5.40 4.75 6.26
C THR A 34 -4.79 3.73 5.29
N GLU A 35 -5.05 2.45 5.52
CA GLU A 35 -4.48 1.34 4.74
C GLU A 35 -5.59 0.62 3.97
N TYR A 36 -5.32 0.28 2.71
CA TYR A 36 -6.20 -0.57 1.89
C TYR A 36 -5.42 -1.77 1.39
N SER A 37 -5.84 -2.97 1.81
CA SER A 37 -5.13 -4.21 1.51
C SER A 37 -5.98 -5.16 0.69
N ILE A 38 -5.34 -5.88 -0.22
CA ILE A 38 -5.95 -6.96 -1.01
C ILE A 38 -4.92 -8.07 -1.25
N THR A 39 -5.37 -9.31 -1.20
CA THR A 39 -4.50 -10.48 -1.43
C THR A 39 -4.85 -11.12 -2.77
N SER A 40 -3.85 -11.42 -3.58
CA SER A 40 -4.01 -12.16 -4.84
C SER A 40 -4.13 -13.68 -4.59
N PRO A 41 -4.66 -14.46 -5.55
CA PRO A 41 -4.62 -15.93 -5.49
C PRO A 41 -3.19 -16.50 -5.36
N GLU A 42 -2.19 -15.78 -5.86
CA GLU A 42 -0.76 -16.09 -5.75
C GLU A 42 -0.19 -15.81 -4.36
N LYS A 43 -1.00 -15.31 -3.41
CA LYS A 43 -0.64 -14.90 -2.04
C LYS A 43 0.27 -13.67 -1.95
N VAL A 44 0.33 -12.86 -3.01
CA VAL A 44 0.88 -11.50 -2.90
C VAL A 44 -0.15 -10.61 -2.21
N VAL A 45 0.26 -9.95 -1.14
CA VAL A 45 -0.52 -8.90 -0.49
C VAL A 45 -0.11 -7.56 -1.09
N PHE A 46 -1.09 -6.79 -1.56
CA PHE A 46 -0.93 -5.41 -1.98
C PHE A 46 -1.52 -4.52 -0.89
N ASN A 47 -0.74 -3.58 -0.37
CA ASN A 47 -1.17 -2.64 0.65
C ASN A 47 -0.94 -1.21 0.16
N LEU A 48 -2.01 -0.46 -0.04
CA LEU A 48 -1.97 0.99 -0.31
C LEU A 48 -1.99 1.73 1.03
N ASN A 49 -0.95 2.50 1.31
CA ASN A 49 -0.80 3.29 2.52
C ASN A 49 -1.03 4.77 2.22
N CYS A 50 -2.11 5.32 2.77
CA CYS A 50 -2.43 6.74 2.68
C CYS A 50 -2.15 7.39 4.03
N THR A 51 -0.89 7.84 4.20
CA THR A 51 -0.46 8.54 5.42
C THR A 51 -1.12 9.92 5.54
N GLY A 52 -1.64 10.23 6.73
CA GLY A 52 -1.94 11.59 7.19
C GLY A 52 -0.79 12.22 7.97
N ASN A 53 0.33 11.50 8.13
CA ASN A 53 1.51 11.99 8.83
C ASN A 53 2.51 12.60 7.83
N PRO A 54 2.74 13.92 7.85
CA PRO A 54 3.73 14.56 7.00
C PRO A 54 5.16 14.21 7.38
N ASP A 55 6.06 14.24 6.39
CA ASP A 55 7.50 14.26 6.62
C ASP A 55 8.01 15.66 7.06
N ALA A 56 9.33 15.81 7.19
CA ALA A 56 9.96 17.07 7.61
C ALA A 56 9.75 18.24 6.61
N GLN A 57 9.25 17.96 5.41
CA GLN A 57 8.96 18.92 4.34
C GLN A 57 7.45 19.13 4.16
N ASN A 58 6.62 18.65 5.09
CA ASN A 58 5.16 18.66 5.01
C ASN A 58 4.58 17.83 3.85
N ILE A 59 5.32 16.84 3.37
CA ILE A 59 4.86 15.93 2.31
C ILE A 59 4.23 14.70 2.92
N LEU A 60 3.08 14.32 2.40
CA LEU A 60 2.41 13.06 2.75
C LEU A 60 2.98 11.96 1.85
N GLN A 61 3.99 11.25 2.36
CA GLN A 61 4.70 10.18 1.67
C GLN A 61 3.85 8.89 1.62
N HIS A 62 2.77 8.91 0.85
CA HIS A 62 1.97 7.71 0.57
C HIS A 62 2.81 6.65 -0.14
N SER A 63 2.48 5.38 0.07
CA SER A 63 3.23 4.27 -0.50
C SER A 63 2.32 3.12 -0.90
N VAL A 64 2.84 2.26 -1.76
CA VAL A 64 2.36 0.88 -1.88
C VAL A 64 3.44 -0.04 -1.34
N ASP A 65 3.03 -0.92 -0.44
CA ASP A 65 3.86 -2.02 0.04
C ASP A 65 3.31 -3.35 -0.48
N LEU A 66 4.20 -4.25 -0.85
CA LEU A 66 3.87 -5.60 -1.28
C LEU A 66 4.49 -6.61 -0.32
N THR A 67 3.71 -7.59 0.12
CA THR A 67 4.27 -8.81 0.74
C THR A 67 4.18 -9.96 -0.25
N LEU A 68 5.33 -10.49 -0.63
CA LEU A 68 5.47 -11.60 -1.57
C LEU A 68 5.17 -12.95 -0.89
N PRO A 69 4.95 -14.03 -1.67
CA PRO A 69 4.50 -15.31 -1.11
C PRO A 69 5.53 -15.99 -0.20
N ASP A 70 6.81 -15.61 -0.31
CA ASP A 70 7.90 -16.05 0.56
C ASP A 70 8.00 -15.23 1.86
N GLY A 71 7.15 -14.21 2.04
CA GLY A 71 7.13 -13.30 3.17
C GLY A 71 8.05 -12.09 3.01
N THR A 72 8.83 -12.00 1.93
CA THR A 72 9.60 -10.79 1.60
C THR A 72 8.64 -9.62 1.42
N SER A 73 8.94 -8.47 2.03
CA SER A 73 8.19 -7.24 1.80
C SER A 73 9.04 -6.23 1.05
N VAL A 74 8.42 -5.51 0.11
CA VAL A 74 9.04 -4.42 -0.65
C VAL A 74 8.11 -3.23 -0.69
N SER A 75 8.67 -2.02 -0.72
CA SER A 75 7.92 -0.77 -0.82
C SER A 75 8.22 -0.05 -2.12
N SER A 76 7.24 0.72 -2.59
CA SER A 76 7.47 1.72 -3.66
C SER A 76 8.57 2.72 -3.32
N HIS A 77 8.88 2.95 -2.04
CA HIS A 77 9.94 3.88 -1.59
C HIS A 77 11.32 3.22 -1.43
N ASP A 78 11.42 1.89 -1.58
CA ASP A 78 12.70 1.19 -1.43
C ASP A 78 13.65 1.51 -2.59
N ASP A 79 14.90 1.82 -2.26
CA ASP A 79 15.93 2.07 -3.28
C ASP A 79 16.15 0.82 -4.16
N GLY A 80 16.19 1.02 -5.47
CA GLY A 80 16.33 -0.06 -6.45
C GLY A 80 15.09 -0.95 -6.64
N THR A 81 13.93 -0.56 -6.09
CA THR A 81 12.65 -1.26 -6.29
C THR A 81 11.73 -0.42 -7.17
N GLU A 82 11.37 -0.95 -8.33
CA GLU A 82 10.37 -0.37 -9.23
C GLU A 82 9.09 -1.19 -9.16
N ILE A 83 8.05 -0.61 -8.54
CA ILE A 83 6.70 -1.19 -8.56
C ILE A 83 5.90 -0.53 -9.68
N THR A 84 5.38 -1.35 -10.60
CA THR A 84 4.46 -0.89 -11.65
C THR A 84 3.14 -1.63 -11.53
N VAL A 85 2.05 -0.87 -11.54
CA VAL A 85 0.69 -1.42 -11.57
C VAL A 85 0.16 -1.27 -13.00
N VAL A 86 -0.38 -2.36 -13.56
CA VAL A 86 -0.97 -2.36 -14.91
C VAL A 86 -2.48 -2.51 -14.78
N MET A 87 -3.21 -1.55 -15.33
CA MET A 87 -4.68 -1.46 -15.29
C MET A 87 -5.18 -1.03 -16.67
N ASP A 88 -6.16 -1.73 -17.22
CA ASP A 88 -6.76 -1.41 -18.53
C ASP A 88 -5.70 -1.12 -19.63
N ASN A 89 -4.72 -2.03 -19.73
CA ASN A 89 -3.57 -1.95 -20.64
C ASN A 89 -2.70 -0.69 -20.50
N SER A 90 -2.86 0.09 -19.43
CA SER A 90 -2.06 1.25 -19.10
C SER A 90 -1.14 0.93 -17.92
N GLN A 91 0.08 1.45 -17.97
CA GLN A 91 1.08 1.25 -16.92
C GLN A 91 1.10 2.46 -15.99
N TYR A 92 1.19 2.18 -14.69
CA TYR A 92 1.28 3.15 -13.62
C TYR A 92 2.52 2.83 -12.77
N PRO A 93 3.70 3.34 -13.16
CA PRO A 93 4.90 3.25 -12.35
C PRO A 93 4.70 4.07 -11.07
N LEU A 94 4.96 3.46 -9.92
CA LEU A 94 4.84 4.15 -8.64
C LEU A 94 6.10 4.97 -8.37
N PRO A 95 5.97 6.27 -8.04
CA PRO A 95 7.13 7.10 -7.71
C PRO A 95 7.78 6.64 -6.41
N SER A 96 9.12 6.71 -6.34
CA SER A 96 9.87 6.34 -5.14
C SER A 96 9.81 7.35 -4.00
N PHE A 97 9.30 8.55 -4.26
CA PHE A 97 8.98 9.57 -3.28
C PHE A 97 8.02 10.60 -3.88
N LEU A 98 7.28 11.29 -3.01
CA LEU A 98 6.34 12.36 -3.36
C LEU A 98 6.90 13.73 -2.97
N GLY A 99 6.19 14.79 -3.34
CA GLY A 99 6.55 16.19 -3.04
C GLY A 99 7.12 16.95 -4.23
N TRP A 100 7.01 16.40 -5.44
CA TRP A 100 7.44 17.04 -6.67
C TRP A 100 6.48 16.73 -7.81
N ARG A 101 6.41 17.65 -8.79
CA ARG A 101 5.32 17.71 -9.76
C ARG A 101 5.02 16.40 -10.48
N ASN A 102 6.01 15.70 -11.05
CA ASN A 102 5.69 14.51 -11.84
C ASN A 102 5.43 13.29 -10.96
N GLY A 103 6.08 13.18 -9.80
CA GLY A 103 5.78 12.14 -8.82
C GLY A 103 4.34 12.26 -8.31
N ASP A 104 3.95 13.46 -7.89
CA ASP A 104 2.59 13.74 -7.40
C ASP A 104 1.54 13.47 -8.49
N ASN A 105 1.79 13.90 -9.74
CA ASN A 105 0.87 13.62 -10.85
C ASN A 105 0.77 12.13 -11.19
N ALA A 106 1.88 11.39 -11.14
CA ALA A 106 1.89 9.95 -11.38
C ALA A 106 1.10 9.21 -10.30
N TRP A 107 1.32 9.59 -9.03
CA TRP A 107 0.58 9.05 -7.90
C TRP A 107 -0.93 9.30 -7.99
N VAL A 108 -1.36 10.54 -8.23
CA VAL A 108 -2.79 10.86 -8.37
C VAL A 108 -3.41 10.09 -9.55
N SER A 109 -2.72 10.00 -10.69
CA SER A 109 -3.21 9.23 -11.85
C SER A 109 -3.36 7.74 -11.52
N PHE A 110 -2.44 7.18 -10.75
CA PHE A 110 -2.52 5.81 -10.25
C PHE A 110 -3.73 5.61 -9.32
N ILE A 111 -3.94 6.49 -8.34
CA ILE A 111 -5.06 6.42 -7.39
C ILE A 111 -6.40 6.50 -8.14
N ASP A 112 -6.52 7.40 -9.12
CA ASP A 112 -7.73 7.55 -9.93
C ASP A 112 -8.04 6.29 -10.72
N ALA A 113 -7.03 5.66 -11.33
CA ALA A 113 -7.19 4.41 -12.07
C ALA A 113 -7.52 3.23 -11.14
N LEU A 114 -6.83 3.09 -10.00
CA LEU A 114 -7.04 2.00 -9.06
C LEU A 114 -8.47 1.96 -8.52
N SER A 115 -9.05 3.12 -8.19
CA SER A 115 -10.42 3.22 -7.66
C SER A 115 -11.49 2.69 -8.63
N GLN A 116 -11.16 2.56 -9.92
CA GLN A 116 -12.06 2.15 -11.00
C GLN A 116 -11.68 0.78 -11.60
N ALA A 117 -10.54 0.23 -11.22
CA ALA A 117 -9.98 -0.96 -11.85
C ALA A 117 -10.84 -2.21 -11.55
N ALA A 118 -11.30 -2.88 -12.61
CA ALA A 118 -11.94 -4.19 -12.49
C ALA A 118 -10.92 -5.32 -12.27
N ASN A 119 -9.70 -5.11 -12.75
CA ASN A 119 -8.55 -5.99 -12.58
C ASN A 119 -7.28 -5.15 -12.64
N PHE A 120 -6.22 -5.66 -12.03
CA PHE A 120 -4.90 -5.07 -12.14
C PHE A 120 -3.81 -6.12 -11.95
N GLU A 121 -2.67 -5.87 -12.56
CA GLU A 121 -1.47 -6.69 -12.42
C GLU A 121 -0.38 -5.87 -11.74
N VAL A 122 0.45 -6.53 -10.95
CA VAL A 122 1.55 -5.86 -10.24
C VAL A 122 2.86 -6.47 -10.68
N TYR A 123 3.80 -5.59 -11.00
CA TYR A 123 5.15 -5.90 -11.43
C TYR A 123 6.14 -5.29 -10.45
N VAL A 124 7.18 -6.05 -10.13
CA VAL A 124 8.36 -5.58 -9.37
C VAL A 124 9.57 -5.80 -10.25
N ASN A 125 10.30 -4.73 -10.58
CA ASN A 125 11.47 -4.76 -11.46
C ASN A 125 11.19 -5.54 -12.76
N ASP A 126 10.15 -5.14 -13.48
CA ASP A 126 9.63 -5.75 -14.72
C ASP A 126 9.14 -7.20 -14.62
N LYS A 127 9.15 -7.80 -13.43
CA LYS A 127 8.64 -9.15 -13.21
C LYS A 127 7.24 -9.09 -12.63
N LYS A 128 6.27 -9.70 -13.32
CA LYS A 128 4.91 -9.87 -12.79
C LYS A 128 4.97 -10.70 -11.50
N VAL A 129 4.41 -10.16 -10.42
CA VAL A 129 4.35 -10.82 -9.11
C VAL A 129 2.94 -11.26 -8.72
N GLY A 130 1.90 -10.56 -9.19
CA GLY A 130 0.52 -10.89 -8.82
C GLY A 130 -0.51 -10.41 -9.83
N THR A 131 -1.67 -11.08 -9.80
CA THR A 131 -2.87 -10.69 -10.57
C THR A 131 -4.02 -10.49 -9.60
N PHE A 132 -4.72 -9.37 -9.72
CA PHE A 132 -5.83 -9.00 -8.85
C PHE A 132 -7.09 -8.80 -9.67
N SER A 133 -8.22 -9.30 -9.17
CA SER A 133 -9.53 -9.20 -9.81
C SER A 133 -10.60 -8.93 -8.75
N PRO A 134 -10.56 -7.74 -8.12
CA PRO A 134 -11.43 -7.43 -6.99
C PRO A 134 -12.91 -7.41 -7.37
N ALA A 135 -13.76 -7.80 -6.43
CA ALA A 135 -15.20 -7.74 -6.65
C ALA A 135 -15.69 -6.28 -6.67
N LEU A 136 -16.39 -5.88 -7.74
CA LEU A 136 -16.85 -4.49 -7.96
C LEU A 136 -17.52 -3.83 -6.74
N LYS A 137 -18.44 -4.54 -6.08
CA LYS A 137 -19.15 -4.00 -4.90
C LYS A 137 -18.22 -3.77 -3.72
N ASN A 138 -17.19 -4.61 -3.56
CA ASN A 138 -16.20 -4.46 -2.51
C ASN A 138 -15.20 -3.35 -2.85
N THR A 139 -14.74 -3.25 -4.10
CA THR A 139 -13.97 -2.09 -4.57
C THR A 139 -14.72 -0.79 -4.31
N GLN A 140 -16.00 -0.71 -4.66
CA GLN A 140 -16.82 0.47 -4.41
C GLN A 140 -17.02 0.75 -2.91
N LYS A 141 -17.08 -0.27 -2.07
CA LYS A 141 -17.24 -0.11 -0.62
C LYS A 141 -15.96 0.42 0.04
N GLU A 142 -14.83 -0.17 -0.30
CA GLU A 142 -13.56 0.11 0.38
C GLU A 142 -12.84 1.29 -0.26
N LEU A 143 -12.91 1.48 -1.58
CA LEU A 143 -12.18 2.52 -2.32
C LEU A 143 -13.07 3.67 -2.82
N SER A 144 -14.28 3.84 -2.27
CA SER A 144 -15.20 4.93 -2.69
C SER A 144 -14.61 6.31 -2.47
N ASP A 145 -13.78 6.47 -1.44
CA ASP A 145 -13.15 7.73 -1.09
C ASP A 145 -11.67 7.50 -0.82
N LEU A 146 -10.84 7.90 -1.79
CA LEU A 146 -9.39 7.93 -1.67
C LEU A 146 -8.88 9.37 -1.68
N SER A 147 -9.67 10.33 -1.20
CA SER A 147 -9.28 11.75 -1.17
C SER A 147 -8.01 11.98 -0.34
N GLU A 148 -7.90 11.28 0.80
CA GLU A 148 -6.70 11.28 1.65
C GLU A 148 -5.44 10.82 0.89
N CYS A 149 -5.59 9.83 0.01
CA CYS A 149 -4.49 9.31 -0.80
C CYS A 149 -4.08 10.24 -1.95
N ARG A 150 -4.92 11.22 -2.34
CA ARG A 150 -4.63 12.15 -3.44
C ARG A 150 -3.87 13.38 -2.97
N THR A 151 -3.96 13.70 -1.68
CA THR A 151 -3.37 14.90 -1.11
C THR A 151 -1.92 14.62 -0.76
N THR A 152 -0.97 15.09 -1.57
CA THR A 152 0.46 14.82 -1.35
C THR A 152 1.15 15.86 -0.46
N HIS A 153 0.48 16.98 -0.14
CA HIS A 153 1.01 18.04 0.71
C HIS A 153 0.08 18.27 1.88
N TYR A 154 0.61 18.20 3.09
CA TYR A 154 -0.13 18.49 4.31
C TYR A 154 -0.40 19.99 4.40
N ASN A 155 -1.67 20.35 4.59
CA ASN A 155 -2.10 21.72 4.88
C ASN A 155 -2.85 21.68 6.22
N ASP A 156 -2.41 22.52 7.16
CA ASP A 156 -3.01 22.67 8.51
C ASP A 156 -4.51 22.99 8.47
#